data_AF-A0A359D7N2-F1
#
_entry.id   AF-A0A359D7N2-F1
#
_cell.length_a   1.000
_cell.length_b   1.000
_cell.length_c   1.000
_cell.angle_alpha   90.00
_cell.angle_beta   90.00
_cell.angle_gamma   90.00
#
_symmetry.space_group_name_H-M   'P 1'
#
loop_
_entity.id
_entity.type
_entity.pdbx_description
1 polymer ?
#
loop_
_entity_poly.entity_id
_entity_poly.type
_entity_poly.pdbx_seq_one_letter_code
_entity_poly.pdbx_strand_id
1 'polypeptide(L)'
;MASYEIAFAGQLVPGAQLELVKTNLAKLFQADAQRIALLFSGRRIVIKNNLDAAGAEKYRATLERAGALVEVQAMVQAVEDIALAPPPAAPPAPELRPAAPADSARGRLHVAPRDEYMAAFAAVDAPDFGIAPLGDDLQDDKPAPQAPPLDLSQFSLAPAGSDMGQEKAAPAGPAPDISHLKLQE
;
A
#
# COMPACT_ATOMS: atom_id res chain seq x y z
N MET A 1 -19.05 3.24 29.79
CA MET A 1 -19.23 1.78 29.68
C MET A 1 -18.00 1.24 28.98
N ALA A 2 -17.37 0.19 29.51
CA ALA A 2 -16.09 -0.31 28.99
C ALA A 2 -16.31 -1.06 27.66
N SER A 3 -15.80 -0.51 26.56
CA SER A 3 -15.80 -1.17 25.26
C SER A 3 -14.58 -2.09 25.18
N TYR A 4 -14.77 -3.33 24.78
CA TYR A 4 -13.70 -4.30 24.56
C TYR A 4 -13.42 -4.43 23.07
N GLU A 5 -12.16 -4.61 22.74
CA GLU A 5 -11.74 -4.95 21.40
C GLU A 5 -11.07 -6.32 21.37
N ILE A 6 -11.20 -6.97 20.23
CA ILE A 6 -10.63 -8.29 19.98
C ILE A 6 -9.58 -8.13 18.89
N ALA A 7 -8.32 -8.29 19.29
CA ALA A 7 -7.19 -8.23 18.39
C ALA A 7 -6.60 -9.63 18.21
N PHE A 8 -6.32 -10.00 16.97
CA PHE A 8 -5.65 -11.25 16.64
C PHE A 8 -4.23 -10.96 16.20
N ALA A 9 -3.26 -11.63 16.84
CA ALA A 9 -1.84 -11.43 16.63
C ALA A 9 -1.19 -12.49 15.72
N GLY A 10 -1.99 -13.21 14.91
CA GLY A 10 -1.46 -14.26 14.03
C GLY A 10 -0.98 -15.52 14.75
N GLN A 11 -1.20 -15.62 16.07
CA GLN A 11 -0.75 -16.76 16.87
C GLN A 11 -1.74 -17.92 16.79
N LEU A 12 -1.23 -19.10 16.45
CA LEU A 12 -1.98 -20.35 16.43
C LEU A 12 -1.68 -21.15 17.70
N VAL A 13 -2.68 -21.91 18.17
CA VAL A 13 -2.49 -22.84 19.27
C VAL A 13 -1.55 -23.98 18.83
N PRO A 14 -0.64 -24.47 19.71
CA PRO A 14 0.25 -25.58 19.37
C PRO A 14 -0.56 -26.83 18.98
N GLY A 15 -0.40 -27.30 17.73
CA GLY A 15 -1.09 -28.47 17.21
C GLY A 15 -2.29 -28.19 16.29
N ALA A 16 -2.65 -26.92 16.04
CA ALA A 16 -3.71 -26.57 15.09
C ALA A 16 -3.17 -26.47 13.65
N GLN A 17 -3.86 -27.09 12.68
CA GLN A 17 -3.52 -26.99 11.26
C GLN A 17 -3.88 -25.61 10.71
N LEU A 18 -2.88 -24.90 10.18
CA LEU A 18 -2.99 -23.53 9.68
C LEU A 18 -4.10 -23.37 8.62
N GLU A 19 -4.32 -24.38 7.77
CA GLU A 19 -5.38 -24.39 6.75
C GLU A 19 -6.79 -24.52 7.35
N LEU A 20 -6.93 -25.33 8.40
CA LEU A 20 -8.22 -25.58 9.05
C LEU A 20 -8.64 -24.40 9.92
N VAL A 21 -7.68 -23.78 10.62
CA VAL A 21 -7.90 -22.54 11.36
C VAL A 21 -8.28 -21.41 10.41
N LYS A 22 -7.58 -21.23 9.28
CA LYS A 22 -7.94 -20.24 8.24
C LYS A 22 -9.38 -20.40 7.77
N THR A 23 -9.81 -21.64 7.53
CA THR A 23 -11.17 -21.94 7.06
C THR A 23 -12.23 -21.64 8.12
N ASN A 24 -11.97 -21.99 9.38
CA ASN A 24 -12.88 -21.72 10.49
C ASN A 24 -12.98 -20.22 10.80
N LEU A 25 -11.86 -19.50 10.72
CA LEU A 25 -11.81 -18.05 10.91
C LEU A 25 -12.53 -17.32 9.77
N ALA A 26 -12.43 -17.82 8.54
CA ALA A 26 -13.18 -17.30 7.39
C ALA A 26 -14.68 -17.41 7.58
N LYS A 27 -15.15 -18.55 8.07
CA LYS A 27 -16.58 -18.78 8.32
C LYS A 27 -17.11 -17.95 9.49
N LEU A 28 -16.33 -17.85 10.58
CA LEU A 28 -16.73 -17.11 11.78
C LEU A 28 -16.78 -15.59 11.55
N PHE A 29 -15.85 -15.05 10.76
CA PHE A 29 -15.77 -13.60 10.53
C PHE A 29 -16.35 -13.15 9.19
N GLN A 30 -16.76 -14.07 8.30
CA GLN A 30 -17.16 -13.76 6.92
C GLN A 30 -16.14 -12.83 6.24
N ALA A 31 -14.86 -13.02 6.56
CA ALA A 31 -13.78 -12.17 6.08
C ALA A 31 -13.12 -12.83 4.86
N ASP A 32 -12.72 -12.01 3.89
CA ASP A 32 -11.99 -12.47 2.70
C ASP A 32 -10.71 -13.22 3.06
N ALA A 33 -10.38 -14.25 2.26
CA ALA A 33 -9.15 -15.03 2.40
C ALA A 33 -7.88 -14.16 2.43
N GLN A 34 -7.91 -13.01 1.74
CA GLN A 34 -6.87 -11.98 1.74
C GLN A 34 -6.71 -11.33 3.13
N ARG A 35 -7.83 -10.94 3.77
CA ARG A 35 -7.82 -10.32 5.10
C ARG A 35 -7.34 -11.32 6.14
N ILE A 36 -7.71 -12.59 6.02
CA ILE A 36 -7.25 -13.68 6.88
C ILE A 36 -5.76 -13.96 6.68
N ALA A 37 -5.26 -13.99 5.45
CA ALA A 37 -3.82 -14.12 5.20
C ALA A 37 -3.02 -12.96 5.84
N LEU A 38 -3.58 -11.75 5.83
CA LEU A 38 -3.04 -10.57 6.51
C LEU A 38 -3.10 -10.71 8.04
N LEU A 39 -4.16 -11.30 8.60
CA LEU A 39 -4.27 -11.66 10.03
C LEU A 39 -3.17 -12.66 10.46
N PHE A 40 -2.79 -13.57 9.58
CA PHE A 40 -1.70 -14.55 9.80
C PHE A 40 -0.30 -14.01 9.46
N SER A 41 -0.16 -12.73 9.10
CA SER A 41 1.15 -12.12 8.83
C SER A 41 1.98 -11.83 10.10
N GLY A 42 1.48 -12.22 11.28
CA GLY A 42 2.12 -11.99 12.59
C GLY A 42 1.98 -10.56 13.11
N ARG A 43 1.24 -9.69 12.41
CA ARG A 43 0.89 -8.34 12.86
C ARG A 43 -0.42 -8.38 13.64
N ARG A 44 -0.50 -7.65 14.75
CA ARG A 44 -1.74 -7.46 15.52
C ARG A 44 -2.77 -6.74 14.64
N ILE A 45 -3.93 -7.38 14.44
CA ILE A 45 -5.03 -6.79 13.68
C ILE A 45 -6.31 -6.88 14.51
N VAL A 46 -6.99 -5.75 14.66
CA VAL A 46 -8.29 -5.65 15.35
C VAL A 46 -9.36 -6.19 14.42
N ILE A 47 -10.05 -7.26 14.84
CA ILE A 47 -11.09 -7.90 14.02
C ILE A 47 -12.45 -7.23 14.28
N LYS A 48 -12.70 -6.82 15.53
CA LYS A 48 -13.93 -6.13 15.92
C LYS A 48 -13.67 -5.25 17.15
N ASN A 49 -14.11 -4.00 17.08
CA ASN A 49 -14.14 -3.06 18.20
C ASN A 49 -15.61 -2.81 18.61
N ASN A 50 -15.83 -2.27 19.83
CA ASN A 50 -17.15 -2.06 20.45
C ASN A 50 -17.89 -3.34 20.85
N LEU A 51 -17.21 -4.30 21.49
CA LEU A 51 -17.88 -5.44 22.12
C LEU A 51 -18.04 -5.23 23.62
N ASP A 52 -19.18 -5.63 24.17
CA ASP A 52 -19.38 -5.75 25.61
C ASP A 52 -18.52 -6.87 26.20
N ALA A 53 -18.23 -6.82 27.51
CA ALA A 53 -17.43 -7.84 28.21
C ALA A 53 -17.91 -9.28 27.92
N ALA A 54 -19.23 -9.50 27.99
CA ALA A 54 -19.85 -10.79 27.70
C ALA A 54 -19.76 -11.20 26.21
N GLY A 55 -19.69 -10.24 25.30
CA GLY A 55 -19.46 -10.48 23.88
C GLY A 55 -18.01 -10.87 23.63
N ALA A 56 -17.07 -10.12 24.21
CA ALA A 56 -15.64 -10.33 24.03
C ALA A 56 -15.18 -11.73 24.50
N GLU A 57 -15.67 -12.19 25.65
CA GLU A 57 -15.39 -13.55 26.15
C GLU A 57 -15.96 -14.65 25.23
N LYS A 58 -17.16 -14.47 24.69
CA LYS A 58 -17.77 -15.43 23.75
C LYS A 58 -16.95 -15.55 22.48
N TYR A 59 -16.47 -14.42 21.94
CA TYR A 59 -15.60 -14.43 20.77
C TYR A 59 -14.23 -15.04 21.06
N ARG A 60 -13.62 -14.71 22.22
CA ARG A 60 -12.39 -15.37 22.67
C ARG A 60 -12.56 -16.89 22.73
N ALA A 61 -13.58 -17.38 23.41
CA ALA A 61 -13.82 -18.82 23.57
C ALA A 61 -14.10 -19.52 22.23
N THR A 62 -14.79 -18.85 21.30
CA THR A 62 -15.08 -19.40 19.97
C THR A 62 -13.83 -19.47 19.09
N LEU A 63 -12.94 -18.47 19.21
CA LEU A 63 -11.70 -18.39 18.43
C LEU A 63 -10.61 -19.31 18.99
N GLU A 64 -10.53 -19.43 20.31
CA GLU A 64 -9.64 -20.37 20.99
C GLU A 64 -10.04 -21.81 20.63
N ARG A 65 -11.35 -22.12 20.59
CA ARG A 65 -11.85 -23.40 20.06
C ARG A 65 -11.57 -23.63 18.58
N ALA A 66 -11.47 -22.54 17.80
CA ALA A 66 -11.10 -22.60 16.40
C ALA A 66 -9.57 -22.74 16.17
N GLY A 67 -8.76 -22.74 17.24
CA GLY A 67 -7.30 -22.91 17.18
C GLY A 67 -6.50 -21.61 17.03
N ALA A 68 -7.14 -20.46 17.27
CA ALA A 68 -6.56 -19.13 17.16
C ALA A 68 -6.39 -18.49 18.55
N LEU A 69 -5.18 -18.00 18.86
CA LEU A 69 -4.92 -17.28 20.11
C LEU A 69 -5.24 -15.80 19.90
N VAL A 70 -6.13 -15.27 20.74
CA VAL A 70 -6.69 -13.93 20.59
C VAL A 70 -6.48 -13.13 21.86
N GLU A 71 -6.03 -11.90 21.70
CA GLU A 71 -5.89 -10.96 22.81
C GLU A 71 -7.14 -10.09 22.90
N VAL A 72 -7.81 -10.15 24.05
CA VAL A 72 -8.90 -9.24 24.39
C VAL A 72 -8.28 -8.09 25.15
N GLN A 73 -8.32 -6.88 24.58
CA GLN A 73 -7.94 -5.67 25.29
C GLN A 73 -9.20 -4.93 25.73
N ALA A 74 -9.28 -4.67 27.03
CA ALA A 74 -10.26 -3.76 27.59
C ALA A 74 -9.84 -2.33 27.21
N MET A 75 -10.69 -1.59 26.51
CA MET A 75 -10.46 -0.17 26.31
C MET A 75 -10.87 0.54 27.60
N VAL A 76 -9.92 0.65 28.53
CA VAL A 76 -10.03 1.58 29.65
C VAL A 76 -9.86 2.96 29.06
N GLN A 77 -10.96 3.72 28.95
CA GLN A 77 -10.86 5.17 28.95
C GLN A 77 -10.27 5.60 30.31
N ALA A 78 -8.96 5.57 30.43
CA ALA A 78 -8.25 6.61 31.15
C ALA A 78 -8.00 7.67 30.07
N VAL A 79 -8.66 8.83 30.01
CA VAL A 79 -8.82 9.82 31.08
C VAL A 79 -7.65 9.75 32.07
N GLU A 80 -6.42 9.77 31.53
CA GLU A 80 -5.33 10.39 32.28
C GLU A 80 -5.58 11.89 32.23
N ASP A 81 -6.42 12.31 33.17
CA ASP A 81 -6.46 13.61 33.81
C ASP A 81 -5.02 13.95 34.25
N ILE A 82 -4.22 14.49 33.33
CA ILE A 82 -2.99 15.18 33.70
C ILE A 82 -3.46 16.51 34.29
N ALA A 83 -3.69 16.47 35.60
CA ALA A 83 -3.76 17.64 36.45
C ALA A 83 -2.52 18.52 36.19
N LEU A 84 -2.68 19.58 35.42
CA LEU A 84 -1.72 20.66 35.33
C LEU A 84 -2.43 21.98 35.66
N ALA A 85 -1.90 22.61 36.70
CA ALA A 85 -2.39 23.78 37.41
C ALA A 85 -2.83 24.95 36.49
N PRO A 86 -3.82 25.76 36.92
CA PRO A 86 -4.14 27.04 36.27
C PRO A 86 -2.99 28.03 36.51
N PRO A 87 -2.68 28.96 35.57
CA PRO A 87 -3.24 30.32 35.64
C PRO A 87 -3.27 31.03 34.23
N PRO A 88 -3.45 32.37 34.09
CA PRO A 88 -4.72 32.98 33.64
C PRO A 88 -4.60 33.85 32.36
N ALA A 89 -5.78 34.21 31.81
CA ALA A 89 -6.11 35.45 31.08
C ALA A 89 -5.34 35.85 29.79
N ALA A 90 -6.03 35.86 28.65
CA ALA A 90 -6.57 37.06 27.96
C ALA A 90 -6.83 36.82 26.45
N PRO A 91 -8.05 37.08 25.93
CA PRO A 91 -8.32 37.16 24.49
C PRO A 91 -8.05 38.59 23.96
N PRO A 92 -7.72 38.74 22.67
CA PRO A 92 -8.65 39.50 21.83
C PRO A 92 -8.91 38.91 20.43
N ALA A 93 -10.02 39.39 19.91
CA ALA A 93 -10.84 38.98 18.76
C ALA A 93 -10.19 39.17 17.36
N PRO A 94 -10.82 38.62 16.30
CA PRO A 94 -10.25 38.48 14.96
C PRO A 94 -10.51 39.70 14.07
N GLU A 95 -9.51 40.14 13.32
CA GLU A 95 -9.67 41.11 12.22
C GLU A 95 -9.52 40.43 10.86
N LEU A 96 -10.61 40.46 10.10
CA LEU A 96 -10.68 40.08 8.68
C LEU A 96 -9.76 40.97 7.84
N ARG A 97 -8.93 40.35 6.98
CA ARG A 97 -8.35 41.01 5.79
C ARG A 97 -8.61 40.20 4.53
N PRO A 98 -9.00 40.85 3.41
CA PRO A 98 -9.28 40.20 2.13
C PRO A 98 -8.01 39.89 1.30
N ALA A 99 -8.23 38.99 0.34
CA ALA A 99 -7.30 38.18 -0.45
C ALA A 99 -6.13 38.87 -1.19
N ALA A 100 -5.03 38.11 -1.35
CA ALA A 100 -4.00 38.28 -2.37
C ALA A 100 -3.56 36.88 -2.88
N PRO A 101 -3.13 36.74 -4.15
CA PRO A 101 -2.78 35.44 -4.74
C PRO A 101 -1.49 34.91 -4.10
N ALA A 102 -1.58 33.72 -3.48
CA ALA A 102 -0.46 33.06 -2.84
C ALA A 102 0.40 32.35 -3.90
N ASP A 103 1.34 33.09 -4.45
CA ASP A 103 2.51 32.48 -5.07
C ASP A 103 3.41 31.94 -3.94
N SER A 104 3.40 30.62 -3.80
CA SER A 104 4.49 29.76 -3.30
C SER A 104 5.40 30.26 -2.16
N ALA A 105 4.85 30.83 -1.09
CA ALA A 105 5.54 30.84 0.20
C ALA A 105 5.26 29.49 0.90
N ARG A 106 6.15 28.51 0.71
CA ARG A 106 6.10 27.20 1.40
C ARG A 106 6.26 27.40 2.91
N GLY A 107 5.16 27.77 3.56
CA GLY A 107 5.04 27.88 5.01
C GLY A 107 4.76 26.54 5.66
N ARG A 108 4.61 26.54 6.98
CA ARG A 108 4.04 25.41 7.71
C ARG A 108 2.52 25.55 7.71
N LEU A 109 1.80 24.45 7.48
CA LEU A 109 0.35 24.49 7.57
C LEU A 109 -0.09 24.77 9.01
N HIS A 110 -0.94 25.77 9.16
CA HIS A 110 -1.62 26.06 10.41
C HIS A 110 -3.12 25.86 10.22
N VAL A 111 -3.66 24.85 10.89
CA VAL A 111 -5.08 24.50 10.83
C VAL A 111 -5.70 24.69 12.20
N ALA A 112 -6.71 25.56 12.29
CA ALA A 112 -7.50 25.72 13.50
C ALA A 112 -8.32 24.42 13.73
N PRO A 113 -8.14 23.73 14.87
CA PRO A 113 -8.89 22.51 15.15
C PRO A 113 -10.39 22.78 15.21
N ARG A 114 -11.17 21.94 14.52
CA ARG A 114 -12.64 22.01 14.54
C ARG A 114 -13.27 21.21 15.67
N ASP A 115 -12.57 20.18 16.15
CA ASP A 115 -13.03 19.21 17.13
C ASP A 115 -11.84 18.62 17.92
N GLU A 116 -12.13 17.83 18.95
CA GLU A 116 -11.10 17.21 19.81
C GLU A 116 -10.21 16.22 19.05
N TYR A 117 -10.74 15.58 18.01
CA TYR A 117 -9.97 14.65 17.19
C TYR A 117 -8.92 15.39 16.35
N MET A 118 -9.29 16.51 15.73
CA MET A 118 -8.36 17.37 15.01
C MET A 118 -7.37 18.07 15.95
N ALA A 119 -7.79 18.37 17.19
CA ALA A 119 -6.91 18.97 18.19
C ALA A 119 -5.73 18.05 18.55
N ALA A 120 -5.91 16.72 18.47
CA ALA A 120 -4.81 15.76 18.66
C ALA A 120 -3.65 15.95 17.67
N PHE A 121 -3.90 16.60 16.53
CA PHE A 121 -2.90 16.88 15.48
C PHE A 121 -2.46 18.34 15.43
N ALA A 122 -2.86 19.19 16.38
CA ALA A 122 -2.55 20.62 16.36
C ALA A 122 -1.05 20.94 16.40
N ALA A 123 -0.23 20.01 16.91
CA ALA A 123 1.23 20.15 16.98
C ALA A 123 1.97 19.47 15.80
N VAL A 124 1.26 18.92 14.81
CA VAL A 124 1.88 18.29 13.65
C VAL A 124 2.51 19.36 12.76
N ASP A 125 3.82 19.27 12.62
CA ASP A 125 4.61 20.16 11.78
C ASP A 125 4.69 19.63 10.35
N ALA A 126 3.93 20.23 9.44
CA ALA A 126 3.86 19.77 8.05
C ALA A 126 3.94 20.95 7.05
N PRO A 127 4.41 20.70 5.80
CA PRO A 127 4.53 21.73 4.77
C PRO A 127 3.17 22.10 4.15
N ASP A 128 2.89 23.39 4.00
CA ASP A 128 1.67 23.85 3.34
C ASP A 128 1.79 23.67 1.81
N PHE A 129 1.06 22.69 1.27
CA PHE A 129 1.04 22.39 -0.17
C PHE A 129 0.00 23.22 -0.95
N GLY A 130 -0.86 23.99 -0.28
CA GLY A 130 -1.95 24.71 -0.93
C GLY A 130 -2.94 23.80 -1.66
N ILE A 131 -3.88 24.40 -2.38
CA ILE A 131 -4.81 23.71 -3.26
C ILE A 131 -4.69 24.33 -4.65
N ALA A 132 -4.31 23.53 -5.64
CA ALA A 132 -4.27 23.98 -7.02
C ALA A 132 -5.70 24.16 -7.59
N PRO A 133 -5.92 25.14 -8.49
CA PRO A 133 -7.19 25.29 -9.17
C PRO A 133 -7.53 24.08 -10.06
N LEU A 134 -8.80 23.99 -10.45
CA LEU A 134 -9.28 22.88 -11.27
C LEU A 134 -8.62 22.92 -12.65
N GLY A 135 -8.02 21.79 -13.05
CA GLY A 135 -7.37 21.63 -14.35
C GLY A 135 -5.86 21.84 -14.34
N ASP A 136 -5.28 22.25 -13.22
CA ASP A 136 -3.82 22.32 -13.07
C ASP A 136 -3.20 20.93 -12.99
N ASP A 137 -2.04 20.77 -13.61
CA ASP A 137 -1.23 19.56 -13.52
C ASP A 137 -0.48 19.53 -12.18
N LEU A 138 -0.63 18.43 -11.45
CA LEU A 138 0.03 18.19 -10.16
C LEU A 138 1.25 17.28 -10.30
N GLN A 139 1.56 16.81 -11.51
CA GLN A 139 2.72 15.97 -11.75
C GLN A 139 4.00 16.81 -11.72
N ASP A 140 5.06 16.21 -11.16
CA ASP A 140 6.40 16.79 -11.25
C ASP A 140 6.85 16.86 -12.71
N ASP A 141 7.61 17.91 -13.06
CA ASP A 141 8.24 18.05 -14.36
C ASP A 141 9.08 16.81 -14.69
N LYS A 142 8.65 16.06 -15.71
CA LYS A 142 9.43 14.93 -16.19
C LYS A 142 10.66 15.45 -16.93
N PRO A 143 11.89 15.09 -16.51
CA PRO A 143 13.08 15.53 -17.22
C PRO A 143 13.04 15.04 -18.66
N ALA A 144 13.51 15.90 -19.58
CA ALA A 144 13.57 15.57 -21.00
C ALA A 144 14.37 14.26 -21.19
N PRO A 145 13.86 13.29 -21.98
CA PRO A 145 14.56 12.04 -22.20
C PRO A 145 15.93 12.31 -22.85
N GLN A 146 17.01 12.03 -22.11
CA GLN A 146 18.36 12.14 -22.63
C GLN A 146 18.67 10.91 -23.48
N ALA A 147 19.03 11.13 -24.74
CA ALA A 147 19.43 10.04 -25.63
C ALA A 147 20.73 9.39 -25.09
N PRO A 148 20.83 8.06 -25.06
CA PRO A 148 22.07 7.40 -24.67
C PRO A 148 23.17 7.69 -25.70
N PRO A 149 24.45 7.77 -25.31
CA PRO A 149 25.56 7.92 -26.24
C PRO A 149 25.83 6.59 -26.96
N LEU A 150 25.01 6.27 -27.97
CA LEU A 150 25.16 5.09 -28.81
C LEU A 150 25.89 5.46 -30.11
N ASP A 151 26.94 4.73 -30.44
CA ASP A 151 27.57 4.77 -31.76
C ASP A 151 26.90 3.73 -32.68
N LEU A 152 26.10 4.21 -33.62
CA LEU A 152 25.39 3.39 -34.62
C LEU A 152 26.05 3.45 -36.00
N SER A 153 27.26 4.01 -36.11
CA SER A 153 27.96 4.20 -37.40
C SER A 153 28.21 2.90 -38.16
N GLN A 154 28.23 1.76 -37.46
CA GLN A 154 28.43 0.43 -38.06
C GLN A 154 27.14 -0.18 -38.63
N PHE A 155 25.97 0.36 -38.30
CA PHE A 155 24.68 -0.16 -38.76
C PHE A 155 24.12 0.70 -39.88
N SER A 156 23.75 0.08 -40.99
CA SER A 156 23.04 0.73 -42.09
C SER A 156 21.58 0.30 -42.08
N LEU A 157 20.66 1.26 -42.19
CA LEU A 157 19.24 0.98 -42.30
C LEU A 157 18.86 0.83 -43.78
N ALA A 158 18.13 -0.24 -44.12
CA ALA A 158 17.55 -0.36 -45.45
C ALA A 158 16.42 0.66 -45.67
N PRO A 159 16.16 1.12 -46.90
CA PRO A 159 15.03 1.99 -47.21
C PRO A 159 13.70 1.38 -46.74
N ALA A 160 12.77 2.24 -46.33
CA ALA A 160 11.43 1.80 -45.94
C ALA A 160 10.76 0.98 -47.05
N GLY A 161 10.26 -0.20 -46.72
CA GLY A 161 9.65 -1.14 -47.68
C GLY A 161 10.61 -2.16 -48.31
N SER A 162 11.89 -2.18 -47.90
CA SER A 162 12.82 -3.25 -48.29
C SER A 162 12.42 -4.59 -47.67
N ASP A 163 12.46 -5.66 -48.47
CA ASP A 163 12.24 -7.03 -47.97
C ASP A 163 13.47 -7.48 -47.17
N MET A 164 13.30 -7.58 -45.84
CA MET A 164 14.31 -8.04 -44.90
C MET A 164 14.19 -9.55 -44.63
N GLY A 165 13.52 -10.29 -45.51
CA GLY A 165 13.38 -11.75 -45.44
C GLY A 165 14.70 -12.51 -45.62
N GLN A 166 14.64 -13.82 -45.47
CA GLN A 166 15.80 -14.70 -45.64
C GLN A 166 16.36 -14.59 -47.07
N GLU A 167 17.67 -14.33 -47.19
CA GLU A 167 18.34 -14.35 -48.50
C GLU A 167 18.11 -15.69 -49.19
N LYS A 168 17.68 -15.65 -50.46
CA LYS A 168 17.41 -16.86 -51.23
C LYS A 168 18.71 -17.64 -51.40
N ALA A 169 18.74 -18.87 -50.87
CA ALA A 169 19.91 -19.73 -50.97
C ALA A 169 20.36 -19.86 -52.43
N ALA A 170 21.66 -19.70 -52.66
CA ALA A 170 22.24 -19.87 -53.98
C ALA A 170 21.85 -21.25 -54.54
N PRO A 171 21.52 -21.35 -55.84
CA PRO A 171 21.20 -22.63 -56.45
C PRO A 171 22.36 -23.60 -56.20
N ALA A 172 22.03 -24.83 -55.78
CA ALA A 172 23.03 -25.86 -55.56
C ALA A 172 23.87 -26.00 -56.83
N GLY A 173 25.20 -26.00 -56.67
CA GLY A 173 26.13 -26.23 -57.76
C GLY A 173 25.84 -27.55 -58.47
N PRO A 174 26.39 -27.76 -59.69
CA PRO A 174 26.22 -29.01 -60.41
C PRO A 174 26.65 -30.20 -59.54
N ALA A 175 25.87 -31.29 -59.60
CA ALA A 175 26.19 -32.50 -58.85
C ALA A 175 27.61 -33.00 -59.22
N PRO A 176 28.39 -33.49 -58.25
CA PRO A 176 29.70 -34.06 -58.52
C PRO A 176 29.57 -35.27 -59.47
N ASP A 177 30.57 -35.46 -60.34
CA ASP A 177 30.59 -36.58 -61.28
C ASP A 177 30.75 -37.91 -60.54
N ILE A 178 29.71 -38.74 -60.60
CA ILE A 178 29.65 -40.06 -59.95
C ILE A 178 29.91 -41.21 -60.94
N SER A 179 30.35 -40.93 -62.16
CA SER A 179 30.53 -41.94 -63.23
C SER A 179 31.51 -43.06 -62.88
N HIS A 180 32.34 -42.88 -61.86
CA HIS A 180 33.35 -43.84 -61.40
C HIS A 180 32.97 -44.59 -60.10
N LEU A 181 31.81 -44.32 -59.50
CA LEU A 181 31.32 -45.03 -58.31
C LEU A 181 30.57 -46.30 -58.72
N LYS A 182 30.98 -47.46 -58.19
CA LYS A 182 30.25 -48.73 -58.31
C LYS A 182 30.03 -49.33 -56.92
N LEU A 183 28.81 -49.78 -56.66
CA LEU A 183 28.45 -50.48 -55.42
C LEU A 183 28.79 -51.98 -55.60
N GLN A 184 29.56 -52.55 -54.68
CA GLN A 184 29.74 -54.01 -54.60
C GLN A 184 28.67 -54.58 -53.65
N GLU A 185 28.00 -55.66 -54.07
CA GLU A 185 27.08 -56.44 -53.21
C GLU A 185 27.84 -57.20 -52.11
#